data_AF-A0A5Q4G8S7-F1
#
_entry.id   AF-A0A5Q4G8S7-F1
#
_cell.length_a   1.000
_cell.length_b   1.000
_cell.length_c   1.000
_cell.angle_alpha   90.00
_cell.angle_beta   90.00
_cell.angle_gamma   90.00
#
_symmetry.space_group_name_H-M   'P 1'
#
loop_
_entity.id
_entity.type
_entity.pdbx_description
1 polymer ?
#
loop_
_entity_poly.entity_id
_entity_poly.type
_entity_poly.pdbx_seq_one_letter_code
_entity_poly.pdbx_strand_id
1 'polypeptide(L)'
;MNQALHHIRLAAGFETESAPPHRRFLDRGECEQLTAALAADLARVIDKIDRCLLVVGGTLLEPGGLLQPGLPAWQALQELARPALRDPSSGGQILAIGAYGGRLPDRRLQPPADAAEGRFVALPMLLSCPADIAPALESSLEAVLFERGSVDPPARALLATACGLETVHGQLLTANDLIALQHVQMDTAGLGAFWTVIEHALTAGAEDCEFALPGQLQARWQAGANALGIDFVSFDKHPGSPAEYALWVRAFRSLITLADSHGLPRQINSSLVHDRDLDCLVESRGRCRQTSGMTEHVHPDCGLIAWTRVEDSHQFNLYPLSGRSLRLVAEDTAARRLPRHRHPSGICYDADTHQLRPAT
;
A
#
# COMPACT_ATOMS: atom_id res chain seq x y z
N MET A 1 11.80 -19.42 35.41
CA MET A 1 12.34 -18.17 34.81
C MET A 1 11.68 -18.02 33.46
N ASN A 2 10.86 -17.00 33.23
CA ASN A 2 10.42 -16.67 31.87
C ASN A 2 11.66 -16.21 31.11
N GLN A 3 12.19 -17.03 30.22
CA GLN A 3 13.27 -16.62 29.32
C GLN A 3 12.71 -15.50 28.44
N ALA A 4 13.40 -14.35 28.41
CA ALA A 4 13.01 -13.26 27.53
C ALA A 4 13.07 -13.76 26.08
N LEU A 5 11.98 -13.60 25.34
CA LEU A 5 11.89 -13.98 23.95
C LEU A 5 12.13 -12.75 23.07
N HIS A 6 12.84 -12.98 21.97
CA HIS A 6 13.07 -12.01 20.92
C HIS A 6 12.35 -12.46 19.65
N HIS A 7 11.83 -11.51 18.89
CA HIS A 7 11.05 -11.80 17.69
C HIS A 7 11.68 -11.18 16.46
N ILE A 8 12.10 -12.04 15.54
CA ILE A 8 12.73 -11.67 14.28
C ILE A 8 11.66 -11.70 13.19
N ARG A 9 11.52 -10.60 12.46
CA ARG A 9 10.50 -10.43 11.41
C ARG A 9 11.07 -10.88 10.07
N LEU A 10 10.40 -11.85 9.47
CA LEU A 10 10.76 -12.44 8.19
C LEU A 10 9.58 -12.35 7.21
N ALA A 11 9.82 -12.58 5.94
CA ALA A 11 8.80 -12.76 4.92
C ALA A 11 9.22 -13.85 3.93
N ALA A 12 8.25 -14.55 3.35
CA ALA A 12 8.47 -15.34 2.14
C ALA A 12 7.86 -14.56 0.97
N GLY A 13 8.70 -13.99 0.12
CA GLY A 13 8.33 -13.23 -1.07
C GLY A 13 8.32 -14.09 -2.33
N PHE A 14 7.45 -13.75 -3.28
CA PHE A 14 7.24 -14.50 -4.51
C PHE A 14 7.01 -13.55 -5.68
N GLU A 15 7.84 -13.70 -6.71
CA GLU A 15 7.64 -13.05 -8.00
C GLU A 15 6.68 -13.88 -8.86
N THR A 16 5.73 -13.24 -9.50
CA THR A 16 4.64 -13.90 -10.25
C THR A 16 4.69 -13.53 -11.74
N GLU A 17 4.48 -14.52 -12.60
CA GLU A 17 4.47 -14.35 -14.07
C GLU A 17 3.07 -14.22 -14.67
N SER A 18 2.03 -14.52 -13.88
CA SER A 18 0.66 -14.77 -14.35
C SER A 18 -0.37 -13.81 -13.71
N ALA A 19 -1.65 -14.10 -13.93
CA ALA A 19 -2.78 -13.39 -13.34
C ALA A 19 -2.70 -13.38 -11.80
N PRO A 20 -3.33 -12.38 -11.13
CA PRO A 20 -3.36 -12.35 -9.67
C PRO A 20 -3.93 -13.64 -9.08
N PRO A 21 -3.53 -14.02 -7.86
CA PRO A 21 -4.04 -15.23 -7.22
C PRO A 21 -5.56 -15.17 -7.09
N HIS A 22 -6.25 -16.26 -7.40
CA HIS A 22 -7.71 -16.33 -7.26
C HIS A 22 -8.15 -16.29 -5.79
N ARG A 23 -7.23 -16.56 -4.86
CA ARG A 23 -7.40 -16.48 -3.41
C ARG A 23 -6.11 -15.99 -2.76
N ARG A 24 -6.21 -14.97 -1.89
CA ARG A 24 -5.05 -14.35 -1.19
C ARG A 24 -4.84 -14.87 0.24
N PHE A 25 -5.43 -15.99 0.60
CA PHE A 25 -5.25 -16.61 1.92
C PHE A 25 -5.25 -18.13 1.79
N LEU A 26 -4.68 -18.80 2.79
CA LEU A 26 -4.62 -20.24 2.90
C LEU A 26 -5.53 -20.71 4.03
N ASP A 27 -6.30 -21.77 3.81
CA ASP A 27 -7.02 -22.43 4.89
C ASP A 27 -6.05 -23.12 5.86
N ARG A 28 -6.51 -23.49 7.05
CA ARG A 28 -5.64 -24.05 8.12
C ARG A 28 -4.72 -25.18 7.65
N GLY A 29 -5.25 -26.18 6.95
CA GLY A 29 -4.46 -27.33 6.50
C GLY A 29 -3.44 -26.98 5.41
N GLU A 30 -3.78 -26.06 4.51
CA GLU A 30 -2.88 -25.58 3.46
C GLU A 30 -1.74 -24.76 4.08
N CYS A 31 -2.09 -23.89 5.04
CA CYS A 31 -1.13 -23.08 5.77
C CYS A 31 -0.17 -23.95 6.59
N GLU A 32 -0.64 -25.04 7.20
CA GLU A 32 0.19 -26.00 7.93
C GLU A 32 1.24 -26.66 7.03
N GLN A 33 0.81 -27.18 5.87
CA GLN A 33 1.72 -27.79 4.89
C GLN A 33 2.75 -26.78 4.37
N LEU A 34 2.33 -25.56 4.06
CA LEU A 34 3.23 -24.52 3.59
C LEU A 34 4.23 -24.11 4.69
N THR A 35 3.76 -24.00 5.93
CA THR A 35 4.62 -23.66 7.08
C THR A 35 5.71 -24.71 7.26
N ALA A 36 5.38 -26.00 7.13
CA ALA A 36 6.34 -27.08 7.21
C ALA A 36 7.38 -27.02 6.07
N ALA A 37 6.95 -26.71 4.84
CA ALA A 37 7.86 -26.55 3.71
C ALA A 37 8.82 -25.35 3.92
N LEU A 38 8.30 -24.19 4.31
CA LEU A 38 9.12 -23.00 4.60
C LEU A 38 10.06 -23.20 5.78
N ALA A 39 9.66 -23.98 6.80
CA ALA A 39 10.54 -24.35 7.90
C ALA A 39 11.73 -25.19 7.41
N ALA A 40 11.50 -26.13 6.49
CA ALA A 40 12.55 -26.94 5.89
C ALA A 40 13.50 -26.10 5.02
N ASP A 41 12.98 -25.11 4.29
CA ASP A 41 13.79 -24.14 3.53
C ASP A 41 14.71 -23.35 4.47
N LEU A 42 14.14 -22.79 5.54
CA LEU A 42 14.90 -22.01 6.52
C LEU A 42 15.98 -22.86 7.22
N ALA A 43 15.65 -24.10 7.59
CA ALA A 43 16.57 -25.02 8.27
C ALA A 43 17.78 -25.44 7.43
N ARG A 44 17.71 -25.31 6.10
CA ARG A 44 18.82 -25.64 5.20
C ARG A 44 19.89 -24.56 5.15
N VAL A 45 19.52 -23.33 5.45
CA VAL A 45 20.40 -22.17 5.27
C VAL A 45 20.76 -21.49 6.60
N ILE A 46 19.98 -21.70 7.66
CA ILE A 46 20.23 -21.12 8.98
C ILE A 46 20.42 -22.21 10.03
N ASP A 47 21.58 -22.18 10.70
CA ASP A 47 21.86 -23.02 11.86
C ASP A 47 21.14 -22.51 13.13
N LYS A 48 21.03 -23.37 14.15
CA LYS A 48 20.54 -23.01 15.50
C LYS A 48 19.08 -22.51 15.59
N ILE A 49 18.23 -22.91 14.63
CA ILE A 49 16.79 -22.65 14.69
C ILE A 49 16.01 -23.70 15.51
N ASP A 50 16.70 -24.71 16.06
CA ASP A 50 16.16 -25.81 16.88
C ASP A 50 15.60 -25.36 18.23
N ARG A 51 15.84 -24.10 18.63
CA ARG A 51 15.28 -23.47 19.83
C ARG A 51 14.24 -22.40 19.49
N CYS A 52 13.82 -22.30 18.24
CA CYS A 52 12.94 -21.24 17.75
C CYS A 52 11.53 -21.74 17.49
N LEU A 53 10.56 -20.83 17.58
CA LEU A 53 9.22 -20.98 17.05
C LEU A 53 9.11 -20.18 15.75
N LEU A 54 8.88 -20.86 14.64
CA LEU A 54 8.50 -20.23 13.38
C LEU A 54 6.97 -20.09 13.32
N VAL A 55 6.48 -18.87 13.08
CA VAL A 55 5.06 -18.58 12.89
C VAL A 55 4.87 -18.04 11.47
N VAL A 56 3.91 -18.60 10.73
CA VAL A 56 3.62 -18.17 9.35
C VAL A 56 2.16 -17.76 9.25
N GLY A 57 1.91 -16.56 8.73
CA GLY A 57 0.57 -16.11 8.36
C GLY A 57 0.19 -16.62 6.98
N GLY A 58 -0.91 -17.36 6.88
CA GLY A 58 -1.46 -17.85 5.61
C GLY A 58 -2.15 -16.76 4.79
N THR A 59 -1.48 -15.63 4.57
CA THR A 59 -1.99 -14.45 3.89
C THR A 59 -0.99 -13.90 2.87
N LEU A 60 -1.44 -13.74 1.62
CA LEU A 60 -0.64 -13.18 0.54
C LEU A 60 -0.92 -11.69 0.44
N LEU A 61 0.08 -10.89 0.82
CA LEU A 61 0.03 -9.44 0.82
C LEU A 61 1.04 -8.88 -0.19
N GLU A 62 0.71 -7.78 -0.84
CA GLU A 62 1.72 -6.96 -1.52
C GLU A 62 2.71 -6.42 -0.47
N PRO A 63 3.97 -6.09 -0.85
CA PRO A 63 4.95 -5.54 0.08
C PRO A 63 4.46 -4.33 0.87
N GLY A 64 3.72 -3.41 0.25
CA GLY A 64 3.12 -2.27 0.95
C GLY A 64 2.13 -2.68 2.05
N GLY A 65 1.40 -3.79 1.84
CA GLY A 65 0.50 -4.36 2.84
C GLY A 65 1.21 -4.93 4.07
N LEU A 66 2.46 -5.38 3.91
CA LEU A 66 3.31 -5.79 5.03
C LEU A 66 3.99 -4.58 5.69
N LEU A 67 4.56 -3.71 4.87
CA LEU A 67 5.30 -2.51 5.26
C LEU A 67 4.35 -1.34 5.54
N GLN A 68 3.45 -1.53 6.51
CA GLN A 68 2.65 -0.44 7.06
C GLN A 68 3.28 0.08 8.37
N PRO A 69 3.02 1.35 8.75
CA PRO A 69 3.49 1.90 10.03
C PRO A 69 3.14 0.98 11.21
N GLY A 70 4.15 0.67 12.03
CA GLY A 70 4.00 -0.26 13.16
C GLY A 70 4.06 -1.75 12.81
N LEU A 71 4.17 -2.12 11.52
CA LEU A 71 4.34 -3.50 11.05
C LEU A 71 3.21 -4.45 11.54
N PRO A 72 1.93 -4.12 11.26
CA PRO A 72 0.77 -4.73 11.90
C PRO A 72 0.62 -6.24 11.67
N ALA A 73 1.02 -6.73 10.50
CA ALA A 73 0.99 -8.17 10.20
C ALA A 73 1.88 -8.97 11.17
N TRP A 74 3.11 -8.50 11.42
CA TRP A 74 4.01 -9.15 12.38
C TRP A 74 3.57 -8.98 13.83
N GLN A 75 2.97 -7.85 14.19
CA GLN A 75 2.35 -7.69 15.52
C GLN A 75 1.22 -8.70 15.75
N ALA A 76 0.38 -8.93 14.73
CA ALA A 76 -0.67 -9.94 14.79
C ALA A 76 -0.10 -11.35 14.99
N LEU A 77 0.94 -11.72 14.23
CA LEU A 77 1.63 -13.00 14.42
C LEU A 77 2.20 -13.14 15.84
N GLN A 78 2.83 -12.08 16.36
CA GLN A 78 3.39 -12.09 17.72
C GLN A 78 2.31 -12.32 18.78
N GLU A 79 1.16 -11.66 18.65
CA GLU A 79 0.03 -11.80 19.58
C GLU A 79 -0.59 -13.20 19.50
N LEU A 80 -0.78 -13.73 18.29
CA LEU A 80 -1.33 -15.07 18.05
C LEU A 80 -0.37 -16.19 18.49
N ALA A 81 0.94 -15.94 18.51
CA ALA A 81 1.95 -16.88 18.96
C ALA A 81 2.01 -17.04 20.50
N ARG A 82 1.47 -16.08 21.27
CA ARG A 82 1.58 -16.06 22.73
C ARG A 82 1.17 -17.38 23.42
N PRO A 83 0.11 -18.11 23.01
CA PRO A 83 -0.25 -19.38 23.63
C PRO A 83 0.83 -20.46 23.43
N ALA A 84 1.40 -20.57 22.22
CA ALA A 84 2.44 -21.56 21.91
C ALA A 84 3.74 -21.28 22.70
N LEU A 85 4.04 -20.01 22.94
CA LEU A 85 5.22 -19.59 23.70
C LEU A 85 5.14 -19.87 25.21
N ARG A 86 3.96 -20.19 25.75
CA ARG A 86 3.78 -20.51 27.18
C ARG A 86 4.13 -21.96 27.53
N ASP A 87 4.08 -22.85 26.54
CA ASP A 87 4.41 -24.27 26.70
C ASP A 87 5.48 -24.67 25.66
N PRO A 88 6.72 -24.17 25.84
CA PRO A 88 7.80 -24.50 24.92
C PRO A 88 8.14 -25.99 25.05
N SER A 89 7.79 -26.75 24.01
CA SER A 89 8.28 -28.12 23.85
C SER A 89 9.80 -28.11 23.68
N SER A 90 10.46 -29.20 24.05
CA SER A 90 11.90 -29.36 23.81
C SER A 90 12.17 -29.54 22.31
N GLY A 91 12.44 -28.44 21.60
CA GLY A 91 12.83 -28.44 20.18
C GLY A 91 12.17 -27.32 19.36
N GLY A 92 12.54 -27.26 18.09
CA GLY A 92 12.03 -26.26 17.15
C GLY A 92 10.55 -26.48 16.91
N GLN A 93 9.77 -25.41 16.96
CA GLN A 93 8.33 -25.43 16.79
C GLN A 93 7.92 -24.67 15.53
N ILE A 94 6.79 -25.07 14.96
CA ILE A 94 6.13 -24.34 13.88
C ILE A 94 4.68 -24.04 14.27
N LEU A 95 4.17 -22.87 13.88
CA LEU A 95 2.79 -22.45 14.08
C LEU A 95 2.24 -21.84 12.79
N ALA A 96 1.22 -22.48 12.24
CA ALA A 96 0.52 -22.02 11.04
C ALA A 96 -0.74 -21.24 11.40
N ILE A 97 -0.86 -20.01 10.91
CA ILE A 97 -2.04 -19.15 11.09
C ILE A 97 -2.83 -19.11 9.78
N GLY A 98 -3.70 -20.10 9.57
CA GLY A 98 -4.56 -20.21 8.40
C GLY A 98 -6.01 -19.77 8.65
N ALA A 99 -6.73 -19.52 7.56
CA ALA A 99 -8.13 -19.09 7.57
C ALA A 99 -9.09 -20.21 7.99
N TYR A 100 -10.21 -19.82 8.59
CA TYR A 100 -11.36 -20.69 8.87
C TYR A 100 -12.63 -20.03 8.33
N GLY A 101 -13.33 -20.72 7.41
CA GLY A 101 -14.50 -20.15 6.75
C GLY A 101 -14.18 -18.90 5.92
N GLY A 102 -13.01 -18.89 5.27
CA GLY A 102 -12.56 -17.77 4.43
C GLY A 102 -12.08 -16.52 5.19
N ARG A 103 -11.87 -16.62 6.52
CA ARG A 103 -11.44 -15.52 7.36
C ARG A 103 -10.23 -15.88 8.19
N LEU A 104 -9.24 -15.00 8.22
CA LEU A 104 -8.10 -15.10 9.12
C LEU A 104 -8.49 -14.67 10.54
N PRO A 105 -7.81 -15.18 11.59
CA PRO A 105 -8.18 -14.90 12.98
C PRO A 105 -7.92 -13.45 13.42
N ASP A 106 -7.09 -12.70 12.68
CA ASP A 106 -6.81 -11.29 12.94
C ASP A 106 -7.02 -10.45 11.67
N ARG A 107 -7.70 -9.31 11.81
CA ARG A 107 -7.97 -8.39 10.68
C ARG A 107 -6.71 -7.84 10.03
N ARG A 108 -5.61 -7.68 10.77
CA ARG A 108 -4.32 -7.17 10.29
C ARG A 108 -3.64 -8.14 9.32
N LEU A 109 -4.07 -9.41 9.31
CA LEU A 109 -3.62 -10.42 8.37
C LEU A 109 -4.57 -10.54 7.16
N GLN A 110 -5.77 -9.96 7.21
CA GLN A 110 -6.74 -10.10 6.15
C GLN A 110 -6.28 -9.32 4.90
N PRO A 111 -6.16 -9.98 3.73
CA PRO A 111 -5.89 -9.26 2.48
C PRO A 111 -6.98 -8.22 2.19
N PRO A 112 -6.62 -7.03 1.70
CA PRO A 112 -7.60 -6.04 1.28
C PRO A 112 -8.42 -6.55 0.08
N ALA A 113 -9.70 -6.17 0.02
CA ALA A 113 -10.59 -6.59 -1.06
C ALA A 113 -10.15 -6.03 -2.43
N ASP A 114 -9.66 -4.79 -2.44
CA ASP A 114 -9.19 -4.08 -3.64
C ASP A 114 -7.65 -4.08 -3.70
N ALA A 115 -7.01 -5.20 -3.33
CA ALA A 115 -5.56 -5.31 -3.35
C ALA A 115 -5.00 -5.04 -4.75
N ALA A 116 -3.94 -4.23 -4.84
CA ALA A 116 -3.24 -4.03 -6.10
C ALA A 116 -2.76 -5.37 -6.69
N GLU A 117 -2.78 -5.48 -8.01
CA GLU A 117 -2.34 -6.66 -8.76
C GLU A 117 -0.85 -6.56 -9.08
N GLY A 118 -0.03 -6.40 -8.04
CA GLY A 118 1.42 -6.38 -8.19
C GLY A 118 1.95 -7.75 -8.61
N ARG A 119 3.16 -7.75 -9.17
CA ARG A 119 3.87 -8.99 -9.58
C ARG A 119 4.69 -9.61 -8.45
N PHE A 120 4.55 -9.10 -7.24
CA PHE A 120 5.27 -9.57 -6.08
C PHE A 120 4.33 -9.66 -4.89
N VAL A 121 4.19 -10.85 -4.32
CA VAL A 121 3.41 -11.07 -3.10
C VAL A 121 4.27 -11.71 -2.04
N ALA A 122 3.94 -11.48 -0.78
CA ALA A 122 4.68 -12.02 0.35
C ALA A 122 3.77 -12.52 1.47
N LEU A 123 4.24 -13.55 2.17
CA LEU A 123 3.65 -14.07 3.40
C LEU A 123 4.45 -13.50 4.60
N PRO A 124 3.79 -13.00 5.66
CA PRO A 124 4.47 -12.62 6.88
C PRO A 124 4.94 -13.87 7.65
N MET A 125 6.17 -13.83 8.11
CA MET A 125 6.79 -14.86 8.95
C MET A 125 7.38 -14.23 10.22
N LEU A 126 7.32 -14.94 11.35
CA LEU A 126 7.90 -14.50 12.61
C LEU A 126 8.73 -15.63 13.20
N LEU A 127 10.01 -15.38 13.45
CA LEU A 127 10.88 -16.33 14.13
C LEU A 127 11.09 -15.85 15.57
N SER A 128 10.51 -16.56 16.52
CA SER A 128 10.65 -16.25 17.95
C SER A 128 11.75 -17.12 18.55
N CYS A 129 12.72 -16.50 19.19
CA CYS A 129 13.89 -17.19 19.74
C CYS A 129 14.25 -16.69 21.14
N PRO A 130 15.01 -17.47 21.92
CA PRO A 130 15.58 -16.99 23.17
C PRO A 130 16.48 -15.76 22.99
N ALA A 131 16.38 -14.78 23.90
CA ALA A 131 17.15 -13.54 23.82
C ALA A 131 18.68 -13.74 23.82
N ASP A 132 19.19 -14.86 24.37
CA ASP A 132 20.61 -15.21 24.37
C ASP A 132 21.18 -15.51 22.98
N ILE A 133 20.36 -16.00 22.05
CA ILE A 133 20.81 -16.35 20.68
C ILE A 133 20.40 -15.30 19.63
N ALA A 134 19.49 -14.40 19.99
CA ALA A 134 18.85 -13.50 19.04
C ALA A 134 19.80 -12.62 18.21
N PRO A 135 20.79 -11.90 18.79
CA PRO A 135 21.65 -11.02 17.98
C PRO A 135 22.49 -11.77 16.95
N ALA A 136 22.96 -12.97 17.30
CA ALA A 136 23.73 -13.81 16.40
C ALA A 136 22.84 -14.40 15.29
N LEU A 137 21.62 -14.79 15.63
CA LEU A 137 20.65 -15.33 14.68
C LEU A 137 20.18 -14.24 13.69
N GLU A 138 19.87 -13.03 14.15
CA GLU A 138 19.54 -11.88 13.29
C GLU A 138 20.67 -11.58 12.31
N SER A 139 21.90 -11.46 12.81
CA SER A 139 23.08 -11.20 11.96
C SER A 139 23.26 -12.30 10.90
N SER A 140 23.01 -13.56 11.26
CA SER A 140 23.08 -14.68 10.34
C SER A 140 21.96 -14.67 9.30
N LEU A 141 20.74 -14.30 9.69
CA LEU A 141 19.59 -14.21 8.78
C LEU A 141 19.83 -13.13 7.73
N GLU A 142 20.20 -11.92 8.15
CA GLU A 142 20.50 -10.80 7.24
C GLU A 142 21.65 -11.14 6.27
N ALA A 143 22.70 -11.82 6.75
CA ALA A 143 23.84 -12.17 5.91
C ALA A 143 23.56 -13.30 4.89
N VAL A 144 22.61 -14.19 5.18
CA VAL A 144 22.41 -15.43 4.40
C VAL A 144 21.18 -15.37 3.51
N LEU A 145 20.06 -14.82 4.01
CA LEU A 145 18.78 -14.92 3.31
C LEU A 145 18.78 -14.18 1.96
N PHE A 146 19.45 -13.03 1.88
CA PHE A 146 19.53 -12.25 0.64
C PHE A 146 20.19 -13.03 -0.52
N GLU A 147 21.18 -13.87 -0.24
CA GLU A 147 21.89 -14.63 -1.29
C GLU A 147 21.38 -16.08 -1.44
N ARG A 148 20.97 -16.72 -0.35
CA ARG A 148 20.72 -18.18 -0.28
C ARG A 148 19.34 -18.55 0.20
N GLY A 149 18.52 -17.60 0.64
CA GLY A 149 17.18 -17.85 1.16
C GLY A 149 16.17 -18.17 0.07
N SER A 150 16.38 -19.19 -0.77
CA SER A 150 15.38 -19.56 -1.77
C SER A 150 14.18 -20.27 -1.14
N VAL A 151 12.99 -20.06 -1.71
CA VAL A 151 11.81 -20.87 -1.43
C VAL A 151 11.71 -22.00 -2.46
N ASP A 152 11.75 -23.23 -1.97
CA ASP A 152 11.89 -24.42 -2.81
C ASP A 152 10.58 -24.85 -3.49
N PRO A 153 10.65 -25.74 -4.51
CA PRO A 153 9.48 -26.20 -5.25
C PRO A 153 8.29 -26.71 -4.42
N PRO A 154 8.45 -27.42 -3.27
CA PRO A 154 7.30 -27.87 -2.48
C PRO A 154 6.40 -26.72 -1.99
N ALA A 155 6.98 -25.65 -1.44
CA ALA A 155 6.23 -24.50 -0.97
C ALA A 155 5.53 -23.76 -2.12
N ARG A 156 6.24 -23.59 -3.25
CA ARG A 156 5.68 -22.97 -4.46
C ARG A 156 4.53 -23.78 -5.07
N ALA A 157 4.65 -25.12 -5.10
CA ALA A 157 3.60 -26.00 -5.62
C ALA A 157 2.32 -25.96 -4.76
N LEU A 158 2.47 -25.82 -3.45
CA LEU A 158 1.34 -25.60 -2.53
C LEU A 158 0.62 -24.29 -2.84
N LEU A 159 1.36 -23.20 -3.07
CA LEU A 159 0.77 -21.90 -3.43
C LEU A 159 0.09 -21.90 -4.81
N ALA A 160 0.69 -22.58 -5.80
CA ALA A 160 0.07 -22.77 -7.10
C ALA A 160 -1.27 -23.52 -6.97
N THR A 161 -1.29 -24.60 -6.18
CA THR A 161 -2.50 -25.40 -5.97
C THR A 161 -3.57 -24.66 -5.18
N ALA A 162 -3.21 -24.02 -4.06
CA ALA A 162 -4.16 -23.41 -3.13
C ALA A 162 -4.64 -22.02 -3.57
N CYS A 163 -3.81 -21.26 -4.28
CA CYS A 163 -4.08 -19.85 -4.60
C CYS A 163 -4.04 -19.57 -6.11
N GLY A 164 -3.67 -20.54 -6.94
CA GLY A 164 -3.45 -20.33 -8.38
C GLY A 164 -2.26 -19.43 -8.66
N LEU A 165 -1.33 -19.33 -7.70
CA LEU A 165 -0.19 -18.43 -7.76
C LEU A 165 0.97 -19.11 -8.50
N GLU A 166 1.12 -18.84 -9.79
CA GLU A 166 2.29 -19.29 -10.55
C GLU A 166 3.47 -18.35 -10.28
N THR A 167 4.44 -18.85 -9.53
CA THR A 167 5.65 -18.12 -9.11
C THR A 167 6.81 -18.41 -10.05
N VAL A 168 7.61 -17.39 -10.38
CA VAL A 168 8.89 -17.52 -11.11
C VAL A 168 10.01 -17.83 -10.13
N HIS A 169 10.09 -17.00 -9.10
CA HIS A 169 11.08 -17.02 -8.06
C HIS A 169 10.40 -16.85 -6.69
N GLY A 170 10.99 -17.45 -5.67
CA GLY A 170 10.55 -17.31 -4.29
C GLY A 170 11.76 -17.18 -3.38
N GLN A 171 11.68 -16.24 -2.43
CA GLN A 171 12.77 -15.87 -1.56
C GLN A 171 12.29 -15.60 -0.12
N LEU A 172 13.01 -16.14 0.85
CA LEU A 172 12.94 -15.78 2.26
C LEU A 172 13.73 -14.49 2.47
N LEU A 173 13.11 -13.52 3.15
CA LEU A 173 13.62 -12.18 3.34
C LEU A 173 13.53 -11.80 4.81
N THR A 174 14.48 -11.01 5.31
CA THR A 174 14.24 -10.23 6.53
C THR A 174 13.29 -9.08 6.25
N ALA A 175 12.73 -8.48 7.30
CA ALA A 175 11.96 -7.24 7.13
C ALA A 175 12.82 -6.10 6.53
N ASN A 176 14.12 -6.07 6.84
CA ASN A 176 15.06 -5.10 6.29
C ASN A 176 15.32 -5.36 4.81
N ASP A 177 15.49 -6.61 4.40
CA ASP A 177 15.61 -6.99 2.98
C ASP A 177 14.37 -6.55 2.19
N LEU A 178 13.17 -6.76 2.75
CA LEU A 178 11.92 -6.36 2.10
C LEU A 178 11.82 -4.83 1.95
N ILE A 179 12.24 -4.07 2.96
CA ILE A 179 12.33 -2.60 2.91
C ILE A 179 13.31 -2.16 1.82
N ALA A 180 14.51 -2.75 1.78
CA ALA A 180 15.53 -2.44 0.79
C ALA A 180 15.07 -2.77 -0.64
N LEU A 181 14.43 -3.94 -0.83
CA LEU A 181 13.84 -4.34 -2.10
C LEU A 181 12.79 -3.34 -2.57
N GLN A 182 11.89 -2.89 -1.68
CA GLN A 182 10.89 -1.89 -2.01
C GLN A 182 11.50 -0.54 -2.40
N HIS A 183 12.52 -0.08 -1.67
CA HIS A 183 13.23 1.14 -2.02
C HIS A 183 13.79 1.07 -3.46
N VAL A 184 14.52 0.00 -3.79
CA VAL A 184 15.10 -0.19 -5.14
C VAL A 184 14.02 -0.25 -6.23
N GLN A 185 12.90 -0.93 -5.96
CA GLN A 185 11.78 -1.00 -6.89
C GLN A 185 11.14 0.38 -7.12
N MET A 186 10.97 1.18 -6.06
CA MET A 186 10.44 2.54 -6.15
C MET A 186 11.39 3.47 -6.90
N ASP A 187 12.70 3.40 -6.63
CA ASP A 187 13.71 4.15 -7.37
C ASP A 187 13.66 3.84 -8.87
N THR A 188 13.63 2.56 -9.23
CA THR A 188 13.54 2.10 -10.62
C THR A 188 12.26 2.57 -11.30
N ALA A 189 11.16 2.69 -10.55
CA ALA A 189 9.88 3.23 -11.03
C ALA A 189 9.84 4.77 -11.12
N GLY A 190 10.92 5.47 -10.74
CA GLY A 190 10.97 6.93 -10.68
C GLY A 190 10.17 7.53 -9.50
N LEU A 191 9.89 6.71 -8.48
CA LEU A 191 9.14 7.07 -7.27
C LEU A 191 10.03 7.23 -6.03
N GLY A 192 11.35 7.11 -6.16
CA GLY A 192 12.31 7.22 -5.06
C GLY A 192 12.13 8.43 -4.16
N ALA A 193 11.84 9.61 -4.74
CA ALA A 193 11.60 10.82 -3.95
C ALA A 193 10.42 10.67 -2.95
N PHE A 194 9.41 9.87 -3.30
CA PHE A 194 8.25 9.60 -2.44
C PHE A 194 8.51 8.51 -1.40
N TRP A 195 9.50 7.63 -1.63
CA TRP A 195 9.88 6.58 -0.68
C TRP A 195 10.28 7.15 0.67
N THR A 196 10.94 8.31 0.70
CA THR A 196 11.34 9.00 1.93
C THR A 196 10.18 9.20 2.92
N VAL A 197 8.96 9.40 2.43
CA VAL A 197 7.75 9.54 3.27
C VAL A 197 7.39 8.21 3.92
N ILE A 198 7.45 7.11 3.15
CA ILE A 198 7.14 5.76 3.63
C ILE A 198 8.22 5.29 4.61
N GLU A 199 9.49 5.47 4.26
CA GLU A 199 10.63 5.14 5.10
C GLU A 199 10.56 5.84 6.45
N HIS A 200 10.25 7.14 6.46
CA HIS A 200 10.03 7.90 7.70
C HIS A 200 8.90 7.30 8.54
N ALA A 201 7.75 7.02 7.92
CA ALA A 201 6.60 6.42 8.62
C ALA A 201 6.91 5.03 9.21
N LEU A 202 7.80 4.26 8.57
CA LEU A 202 8.21 2.93 9.02
C LEU A 202 9.26 2.96 10.14
N THR A 203 10.21 3.89 10.07
CA THR A 203 11.44 3.87 10.89
C THR A 203 11.49 4.95 11.96
N ALA A 204 10.90 6.12 11.67
CA ALA A 204 10.96 7.33 12.50
C ALA A 204 9.57 7.95 12.72
N GLY A 205 8.49 7.16 12.62
CA GLY A 205 7.10 7.65 12.69
C GLY A 205 6.71 8.32 14.01
N ALA A 206 7.55 8.28 15.04
CA ALA A 206 7.39 9.00 16.29
C ALA A 206 7.81 10.48 16.22
N GLU A 207 8.42 10.91 15.11
CA GLU A 207 8.94 12.28 14.92
C GLU A 207 8.17 12.98 13.80
N ASP A 208 7.82 14.26 14.00
CA ASP A 208 7.26 15.09 12.94
C ASP A 208 8.32 15.32 11.85
N CYS A 209 7.90 15.32 10.58
CA CYS A 209 8.80 15.54 9.46
C CYS A 209 8.08 16.22 8.29
N GLU A 210 8.75 17.17 7.64
CA GLU A 210 8.26 17.88 6.46
C GLU A 210 8.98 17.40 5.21
N PHE A 211 8.24 17.24 4.12
CA PHE A 211 8.73 16.71 2.85
C PHE A 211 8.49 17.70 1.73
N ALA A 212 9.57 18.07 1.05
CA ALA A 212 9.52 18.75 -0.24
C ALA A 212 9.62 17.69 -1.35
N LEU A 213 8.52 17.48 -2.06
CA LEU A 213 8.36 16.41 -3.04
C LEU A 213 8.36 16.96 -4.48
N PRO A 214 8.49 16.11 -5.51
CA PRO A 214 8.42 16.52 -6.90
C PRO A 214 7.18 17.37 -7.21
N GLY A 215 7.29 18.28 -8.17
CA GLY A 215 6.19 19.19 -8.52
C GLY A 215 5.90 20.25 -7.46
N GLN A 216 6.82 20.52 -6.53
CA GLN A 216 6.64 21.45 -5.40
C GLN A 216 5.55 21.02 -4.40
N LEU A 217 5.15 19.75 -4.43
CA LEU A 217 4.20 19.20 -3.48
C LEU A 217 4.80 19.22 -2.07
N GLN A 218 4.03 19.74 -1.11
CA GLN A 218 4.38 19.74 0.31
C GLN A 218 3.55 18.69 1.04
N ALA A 219 4.22 17.91 1.88
CA ALA A 219 3.58 16.97 2.78
C ALA A 219 4.27 17.01 4.15
N ARG A 220 3.54 16.62 5.19
CA ARG A 220 4.05 16.58 6.55
C ARG A 220 3.57 15.34 7.27
N TRP A 221 4.49 14.57 7.81
CA TRP A 221 4.18 13.54 8.79
C TRP A 221 3.88 14.20 10.14
N GLN A 222 2.74 13.84 10.72
CA GLN A 222 2.28 14.31 12.03
C GLN A 222 2.31 13.13 13.01
N ALA A 223 3.36 13.04 13.82
CA ALA A 223 3.59 11.89 14.70
C ALA A 223 2.44 11.70 15.70
N GLY A 224 1.92 12.80 16.26
CA GLY A 224 0.80 12.77 17.20
C GLY A 224 -0.51 12.22 16.61
N ALA A 225 -0.70 12.36 15.29
CA ALA A 225 -1.86 11.81 14.57
C ALA A 225 -1.56 10.48 13.87
N ASN A 226 -0.29 10.06 13.83
CA ASN A 226 0.20 8.94 13.01
C ASN A 226 -0.34 9.02 11.57
N ALA A 227 -0.26 10.21 10.99
CA ALA A 227 -0.90 10.53 9.71
C ALA A 227 -0.04 11.46 8.85
N LEU A 228 -0.18 11.29 7.53
CA LEU A 228 0.42 12.13 6.51
C LEU A 228 -0.54 13.27 6.14
N GLY A 229 -0.18 14.50 6.49
CA GLY A 229 -0.81 15.71 5.97
C GLY A 229 -0.29 16.02 4.56
N ILE A 230 -1.18 16.27 3.60
CA ILE A 230 -0.83 16.62 2.22
C ILE A 230 -1.56 17.90 1.85
N ASP A 231 -0.82 18.93 1.46
CA ASP A 231 -1.42 20.20 1.07
C ASP A 231 -2.00 20.09 -0.35
N PHE A 232 -3.25 20.52 -0.52
CA PHE A 232 -3.93 20.50 -1.82
C PHE A 232 -4.22 21.91 -2.34
N VAL A 233 -3.85 22.13 -3.60
CA VAL A 233 -4.10 23.37 -4.34
C VAL A 233 -4.95 23.06 -5.58
N SER A 234 -6.03 23.82 -5.77
CA SER A 234 -6.87 23.75 -6.98
C SER A 234 -6.14 24.33 -8.19
N PHE A 235 -6.58 23.94 -9.39
CA PHE A 235 -6.06 24.48 -10.65
C PHE A 235 -6.08 26.02 -10.63
N ASP A 236 -7.21 26.60 -10.23
CA ASP A 236 -7.46 28.04 -10.24
C ASP A 236 -6.61 28.82 -9.23
N LYS A 237 -6.05 28.14 -8.22
CA LYS A 237 -5.19 28.75 -7.18
C LYS A 237 -3.72 28.41 -7.35
N HIS A 238 -3.38 27.51 -8.27
CA HIS A 238 -1.99 27.13 -8.49
C HIS A 238 -1.27 28.26 -9.26
N PRO A 239 -0.08 28.70 -8.80
CA PRO A 239 0.60 29.86 -9.38
C PRO A 239 1.27 29.57 -10.74
N GLY A 240 1.46 28.30 -11.08
CA GLY A 240 2.12 27.87 -12.31
C GLY A 240 1.15 27.68 -13.48
N SER A 241 1.74 27.45 -14.65
CA SER A 241 1.08 27.07 -15.90
C SER A 241 0.30 25.74 -15.79
N PRO A 242 -0.60 25.45 -16.75
CA PRO A 242 -1.29 24.16 -16.80
C PRO A 242 -0.36 22.94 -16.82
N ALA A 243 0.82 23.07 -17.45
CA ALA A 243 1.84 22.02 -17.49
C ALA A 243 2.50 21.81 -16.12
N GLU A 244 2.81 22.89 -15.40
CA GLU A 244 3.35 22.80 -14.04
C GLU A 244 2.32 22.21 -13.07
N TYR A 245 1.04 22.59 -13.20
CA TYR A 245 -0.03 21.98 -12.41
C TYR A 245 -0.21 20.50 -12.74
N ALA A 246 -0.05 20.09 -13.99
CA ALA A 246 -0.10 18.68 -14.38
C ALA A 246 1.00 17.85 -13.68
N LEU A 247 2.21 18.41 -13.52
CA LEU A 247 3.29 17.79 -12.75
C LEU A 247 2.94 17.69 -11.26
N TRP A 248 2.38 18.76 -10.68
CA TRP A 248 1.93 18.78 -9.29
C TRP A 248 0.84 17.72 -9.04
N VAL A 249 -0.18 17.62 -9.91
CA VAL A 249 -1.26 16.62 -9.81
C VAL A 249 -0.70 15.20 -9.90
N ARG A 250 0.28 14.97 -10.78
CA ARG A 250 0.95 13.67 -10.88
C ARG A 250 1.65 13.32 -9.57
N ALA A 251 2.41 14.25 -8.99
CA ALA A 251 3.08 14.03 -7.71
C ALA A 251 2.08 13.78 -6.57
N PHE A 252 1.01 14.57 -6.49
CA PHE A 252 -0.05 14.41 -5.50
C PHE A 252 -0.69 13.02 -5.56
N ARG A 253 -1.04 12.55 -6.76
CA ARG A 253 -1.64 11.23 -6.97
C ARG A 253 -0.69 10.09 -6.70
N SER A 254 0.58 10.22 -7.09
CA SER A 254 1.61 9.24 -6.76
C SER A 254 1.76 9.09 -5.25
N LEU A 255 1.84 10.20 -4.51
CA LEU A 255 1.94 10.17 -3.06
C LEU A 255 0.71 9.54 -2.41
N ILE A 256 -0.51 9.91 -2.83
CA ILE A 256 -1.74 9.30 -2.30
C ILE A 256 -1.77 7.80 -2.55
N THR A 257 -1.47 7.39 -3.79
CA THR A 257 -1.51 5.97 -4.16
C THR A 257 -0.51 5.16 -3.33
N LEU A 258 0.69 5.70 -3.13
CA LEU A 258 1.73 5.07 -2.31
C LEU A 258 1.34 5.04 -0.82
N ALA A 259 0.78 6.14 -0.30
CA ALA A 259 0.27 6.18 1.07
C ALA A 259 -0.83 5.14 1.28
N ASP A 260 -1.80 5.05 0.37
CA ASP A 260 -2.89 4.08 0.42
C ASP A 260 -2.35 2.63 0.32
N SER A 261 -1.36 2.35 -0.54
CA SER A 261 -0.77 1.00 -0.68
C SER A 261 0.01 0.55 0.55
N HIS A 262 0.56 1.50 1.32
CA HIS A 262 1.26 1.26 2.59
C HIS A 262 0.37 1.47 3.83
N GLY A 263 -0.94 1.68 3.63
CA GLY A 263 -1.90 1.87 4.73
C GLY A 263 -1.63 3.10 5.60
N LEU A 264 -0.95 4.13 5.07
CA LEU A 264 -0.71 5.38 5.79
C LEU A 264 -2.02 6.16 5.89
N PRO A 265 -2.48 6.50 7.11
CA PRO A 265 -3.55 7.45 7.28
C PRO A 265 -3.15 8.79 6.65
N ARG A 266 -4.03 9.39 5.86
CA ARG A 266 -3.76 10.67 5.20
C ARG A 266 -4.83 11.70 5.51
N GLN A 267 -4.39 12.96 5.60
CA GLN A 267 -5.23 14.12 5.75
C GLN A 267 -4.92 15.10 4.62
N ILE A 268 -5.95 15.46 3.84
CA ILE A 268 -5.78 16.46 2.80
C ILE A 268 -6.07 17.84 3.40
N ASN A 269 -5.06 18.69 3.42
CA ASN A 269 -5.16 20.06 3.90
C ASN A 269 -5.62 20.95 2.75
N SER A 270 -6.86 21.45 2.82
CA SER A 270 -7.39 22.35 1.81
C SER A 270 -8.43 23.30 2.40
N SER A 271 -8.61 24.44 1.73
CA SER A 271 -9.75 25.34 1.97
C SER A 271 -11.03 24.89 1.24
N LEU A 272 -10.93 23.87 0.39
CA LEU A 272 -12.05 23.32 -0.37
C LEU A 272 -12.91 22.39 0.47
N VAL A 273 -14.16 22.23 0.06
CA VAL A 273 -15.09 21.30 0.73
C VAL A 273 -14.79 19.88 0.27
N HIS A 274 -14.61 18.94 1.19
CA HIS A 274 -14.52 17.51 0.86
C HIS A 274 -15.91 16.90 0.76
N ASP A 275 -16.30 16.52 -0.45
CA ASP A 275 -17.47 15.68 -0.70
C ASP A 275 -17.06 14.22 -0.48
N ARG A 276 -17.53 13.64 0.62
CA ARG A 276 -17.19 12.27 1.02
C ARG A 276 -17.91 11.21 0.18
N ASP A 277 -19.04 11.55 -0.43
CA ASP A 277 -19.83 10.62 -1.22
C ASP A 277 -19.20 10.43 -2.60
N LEU A 278 -18.62 11.49 -3.15
CA LEU A 278 -17.86 11.46 -4.40
C LEU A 278 -16.35 11.24 -4.22
N ASP A 279 -15.86 11.33 -2.98
CA ASP A 279 -14.44 11.37 -2.64
C ASP A 279 -13.66 12.42 -3.46
N CYS A 280 -14.21 13.64 -3.48
CA CYS A 280 -13.68 14.77 -4.27
C CYS A 280 -13.54 16.02 -3.40
N LEU A 281 -12.56 16.86 -3.72
CA LEU A 281 -12.56 18.24 -3.26
C LEU A 281 -13.41 19.10 -4.21
N VAL A 282 -14.26 19.94 -3.64
CA VAL A 282 -15.24 20.75 -4.36
C VAL A 282 -14.90 22.23 -4.18
N GLU A 283 -14.67 22.89 -5.31
CA GLU A 283 -14.46 24.33 -5.41
C GLU A 283 -15.69 24.99 -6.06
N SER A 284 -16.43 25.79 -5.29
CA SER A 284 -17.56 26.57 -5.82
C SER A 284 -17.04 27.81 -6.56
N ARG A 285 -17.47 28.00 -7.81
CA ARG A 285 -17.08 29.12 -8.67
C ARG A 285 -18.20 30.15 -8.85
N GLY A 286 -19.39 29.89 -8.31
CA GLY A 286 -20.54 30.78 -8.40
C GLY A 286 -21.28 30.65 -9.73
N ARG A 287 -21.99 31.71 -10.14
CA ARG A 287 -22.90 31.67 -11.28
C ARG A 287 -22.17 31.62 -12.63
N CYS A 288 -22.69 30.84 -13.57
CA CYS A 288 -22.23 30.78 -14.95
C CYS A 288 -23.42 30.88 -15.94
N ARG A 289 -23.11 30.96 -17.26
CA ARG A 289 -24.14 31.13 -18.31
C ARG A 289 -24.87 29.84 -18.67
N GLN A 290 -24.24 28.69 -18.45
CA GLN A 290 -24.86 27.39 -18.74
C GLN A 290 -25.85 27.03 -17.64
N THR A 291 -26.84 26.20 -17.96
CA THR A 291 -27.86 25.75 -17.00
C THR A 291 -27.45 24.46 -16.30
N SER A 292 -26.89 23.51 -17.05
CA SER A 292 -26.45 22.21 -16.55
C SER A 292 -25.39 21.58 -17.46
N GLY A 293 -24.45 20.84 -16.89
CA GLY A 293 -23.49 20.06 -17.68
C GLY A 293 -22.30 19.57 -16.89
N MET A 294 -21.53 18.67 -17.49
CA MET A 294 -20.28 18.16 -16.94
C MET A 294 -19.18 18.30 -17.97
N THR A 295 -18.15 19.09 -17.66
CA THR A 295 -16.96 19.26 -18.50
C THR A 295 -15.79 18.50 -17.91
N GLU A 296 -15.14 17.66 -18.69
CA GLU A 296 -13.91 16.97 -18.33
C GLU A 296 -12.69 17.79 -18.74
N HIS A 297 -11.83 18.12 -17.77
CA HIS A 297 -10.56 18.79 -18.02
C HIS A 297 -9.46 17.74 -18.04
N VAL A 298 -8.97 17.38 -19.21
CA VAL A 298 -8.00 16.30 -19.39
C VAL A 298 -6.69 16.88 -19.94
N HIS A 299 -5.61 16.73 -19.19
CA HIS A 299 -4.27 17.01 -19.69
C HIS A 299 -3.73 15.80 -20.48
N PRO A 300 -3.03 15.99 -21.60
CA PRO A 300 -2.45 14.89 -22.38
C PRO A 300 -1.55 13.96 -21.55
N ASP A 301 -0.72 14.52 -20.67
CA ASP A 301 0.31 13.75 -19.97
C ASP A 301 -0.11 13.16 -18.61
N CYS A 302 -1.10 13.77 -17.93
CA CYS A 302 -1.50 13.33 -16.58
C CYS A 302 -2.98 12.92 -16.48
N GLY A 303 -3.68 12.91 -17.61
CA GLY A 303 -5.08 12.51 -17.70
C GLY A 303 -6.03 13.56 -17.12
N LEU A 304 -7.14 13.10 -16.54
CA LEU A 304 -8.14 13.97 -15.94
C LEU A 304 -7.51 14.84 -14.83
N ILE A 305 -7.67 16.15 -14.89
CA ILE A 305 -7.31 17.07 -13.82
C ILE A 305 -8.47 17.24 -12.85
N ALA A 306 -9.62 17.63 -13.40
CA ALA A 306 -10.83 17.95 -12.66
C ALA A 306 -12.04 17.80 -13.57
N TRP A 307 -13.22 17.83 -12.97
CA TRP A 307 -14.45 18.11 -13.70
C TRP A 307 -14.98 19.48 -13.35
N THR A 308 -15.55 20.18 -14.33
CA THR A 308 -16.42 21.32 -14.06
C THR A 308 -17.87 20.88 -14.19
N ARG A 309 -18.58 20.81 -13.07
CA ARG A 309 -20.01 20.54 -12.99
C ARG A 309 -20.77 21.85 -12.96
N VAL A 310 -21.81 21.96 -13.78
CA VAL A 310 -22.79 23.04 -13.74
C VAL A 310 -24.14 22.45 -13.34
N GLU A 311 -24.75 23.03 -12.31
CA GLU A 311 -26.11 22.71 -11.86
C GLU A 311 -26.82 24.01 -11.47
N ASP A 312 -28.05 24.22 -11.95
CA ASP A 312 -28.83 25.44 -11.72
C ASP A 312 -28.03 26.73 -11.96
N SER A 313 -27.27 26.75 -13.05
CA SER A 313 -26.37 27.84 -13.42
C SER A 313 -25.32 28.20 -12.37
N HIS A 314 -24.95 27.27 -11.49
CA HIS A 314 -23.81 27.37 -10.60
C HIS A 314 -22.72 26.39 -11.03
N GLN A 315 -21.48 26.88 -11.07
CA GLN A 315 -20.29 26.13 -11.45
C GLN A 315 -19.56 25.61 -10.21
N PHE A 316 -19.15 24.34 -10.28
CA PHE A 316 -18.33 23.65 -9.28
C PHE A 316 -17.19 22.91 -9.98
N ASN A 317 -15.96 23.09 -9.50
CA ASN A 317 -14.83 22.26 -9.92
C ASN A 317 -14.68 21.10 -8.93
N LEU A 318 -14.65 19.87 -9.44
CA LEU A 318 -14.51 18.63 -8.67
C LEU A 318 -13.12 18.04 -8.93
N TYR A 319 -12.33 17.89 -7.87
CA TYR A 319 -10.99 17.33 -7.91
C TYR A 319 -10.97 15.94 -7.28
N PRO A 320 -10.73 14.86 -8.04
CA PRO A 320 -10.74 13.50 -7.52
C PRO A 320 -9.56 13.23 -6.58
N LEU A 321 -9.84 12.59 -5.44
CA LEU A 321 -8.82 12.19 -4.47
C LEU A 321 -8.35 10.74 -4.64
N SER A 322 -9.06 9.92 -5.40
CA SER A 322 -8.69 8.52 -5.64
C SER A 322 -9.22 8.00 -6.99
N GLY A 323 -8.79 6.80 -7.39
CA GLY A 323 -9.38 6.09 -8.53
C GLY A 323 -10.87 5.80 -8.34
N ARG A 324 -11.32 5.64 -7.09
CA ARG A 324 -12.73 5.44 -6.74
C ARG A 324 -13.57 6.67 -7.09
N SER A 325 -13.03 7.88 -6.91
CA SER A 325 -13.71 9.13 -7.27
C SER A 325 -14.13 9.15 -8.74
N LEU A 326 -13.31 8.60 -9.65
CA LEU A 326 -13.62 8.50 -11.08
C LEU A 326 -14.91 7.73 -11.34
N ARG A 327 -15.07 6.59 -10.67
CA ARG A 327 -16.26 5.74 -10.79
C ARG A 327 -17.48 6.42 -10.17
N LEU A 328 -17.34 6.97 -8.97
CA LEU A 328 -18.43 7.62 -8.24
C LEU A 328 -18.98 8.83 -8.99
N VAL A 329 -18.09 9.69 -9.51
CA VAL A 329 -18.51 10.86 -10.30
C VAL A 329 -19.17 10.43 -11.62
N ALA A 330 -18.68 9.36 -12.26
CA ALA A 330 -19.32 8.84 -13.47
C ALA A 330 -20.74 8.30 -13.20
N GLU A 331 -20.92 7.56 -12.09
CA GLU A 331 -22.23 7.05 -11.63
C GLU A 331 -23.18 8.21 -11.29
N ASP A 332 -22.73 9.22 -10.53
CA ASP A 332 -23.51 10.42 -10.17
C ASP A 332 -23.93 11.22 -11.41
N THR A 333 -22.98 11.46 -12.34
CA THR A 333 -23.23 12.19 -13.59
C THR A 333 -24.30 11.48 -14.43
N ALA A 334 -24.24 10.15 -14.51
CA ALA A 334 -25.21 9.34 -15.25
C ALA A 334 -26.59 9.36 -14.57
N ALA A 335 -26.65 9.22 -13.24
CA ALA A 335 -27.89 9.27 -12.48
C ALA A 335 -28.62 10.62 -12.65
N ARG A 336 -27.87 11.72 -12.71
CA ARG A 336 -28.37 13.07 -12.92
C ARG A 336 -28.66 13.41 -14.39
N ARG A 337 -28.29 12.53 -15.33
CA ARG A 337 -28.42 12.73 -16.79
C ARG A 337 -27.75 14.02 -17.27
N LEU A 338 -26.63 14.39 -16.66
CA LEU A 338 -25.88 15.58 -17.06
C LEU A 338 -25.17 15.32 -18.40
N PRO A 339 -25.27 16.24 -19.37
CA PRO A 339 -24.53 16.11 -20.62
C PRO A 339 -23.02 16.21 -20.33
N ARG A 340 -22.26 15.25 -20.86
CA ARG A 340 -20.79 15.18 -20.70
C ARG A 340 -20.10 15.78 -21.90
N HIS A 341 -19.17 16.68 -21.64
CA HIS A 341 -18.37 17.36 -22.64
C HIS A 341 -16.89 17.13 -22.34
N ARG A 342 -16.14 16.77 -23.38
CA ARG A 342 -14.67 16.77 -23.34
C ARG A 342 -14.18 17.64 -24.48
N HIS A 343 -13.42 18.67 -24.15
CA HIS A 343 -12.95 19.60 -25.16
C HIS A 343 -11.76 19.02 -25.95
N PRO A 344 -11.67 19.24 -27.27
CA PRO A 344 -10.59 18.70 -28.10
C PRO A 344 -9.19 19.14 -27.66
N SER A 345 -9.05 20.35 -27.11
CA SER A 345 -7.77 20.86 -26.57
C SER A 345 -7.43 20.36 -25.16
N GLY A 346 -8.25 19.46 -24.59
CA GLY A 346 -8.03 18.88 -23.26
C GLY A 346 -8.62 19.71 -22.12
N ILE A 347 -7.96 20.78 -21.71
CA ILE A 347 -8.35 21.61 -20.57
C ILE A 347 -9.06 22.88 -21.06
N CYS A 348 -10.33 23.07 -20.66
CA CYS A 348 -11.02 24.35 -20.81
C CYS A 348 -10.69 25.29 -19.65
N TYR A 349 -10.01 26.39 -19.92
CA TYR A 349 -9.75 27.44 -18.94
C TYR A 349 -9.69 28.81 -19.62
N ASP A 350 -9.87 29.88 -18.84
CA ASP A 350 -9.65 31.25 -19.30
C ASP A 350 -8.19 31.64 -19.14
N ALA A 351 -7.56 32.07 -20.23
CA ALA A 351 -6.14 32.36 -20.27
C ALA A 351 -5.74 33.61 -19.47
N ASP A 352 -6.65 34.57 -19.27
CA ASP A 352 -6.36 35.83 -18.55
C ASP A 352 -6.48 35.63 -17.03
N THR A 353 -7.43 34.82 -16.60
CA THR A 353 -7.77 34.58 -15.19
C THR A 353 -7.25 33.26 -14.65
N HIS A 354 -6.76 32.37 -15.52
CA HIS A 354 -6.30 31.00 -15.21
C HIS A 354 -7.36 30.12 -14.53
N GLN A 355 -8.64 30.34 -14.84
CA GLN A 355 -9.75 29.64 -14.19
C GLN A 355 -10.37 28.59 -15.11
N LEU A 356 -10.64 27.40 -14.56
CA LEU A 356 -11.40 26.38 -15.25
C LEU A 356 -12.78 26.90 -15.65
N ARG A 357 -13.21 26.54 -16.86
CA ARG A 357 -14.53 26.92 -17.41
C ARG A 357 -15.22 25.73 -18.03
N PRO A 358 -16.56 25.67 -17.97
CA PRO A 358 -17.26 24.63 -18.67
C PRO A 358 -17.10 24.80 -20.19
N ALA A 359 -17.10 23.69 -20.93
CA ALA A 359 -17.03 23.70 -22.38
C ALA A 359 -18.31 24.31 -22.95
N THR A 360 -18.18 25.33 -23.79
CA THR A 360 -19.30 26.08 -24.39
C THR A 360 -20.12 25.28 -25.37
#